data_AF-A0A944WKM8-F1
#
_entry.id   AF-A0A944WKM8-F1
#
_cell.length_a   1.000
_cell.length_b   1.000
_cell.length_c   1.000
_cell.angle_alpha   90.00
_cell.angle_beta   90.00
_cell.angle_gamma   90.00
#
_symmetry.space_group_name_H-M   'P 1'
#
loop_
_entity.id
_entity.type
_entity.pdbx_description
1 polymer ?
#
loop_
_entity_poly.entity_id
_entity_poly.type
_entity_poly.pdbx_seq_one_letter_code
_entity_poly.pdbx_strand_id
1 'polypeptide(L)'
;MTDSELKLLLEKQELLLKNLLELSQRQFAESDSVALDEILKQKDSHFDELQKLDPLQEKWHMEYNRSLGPEEQKLDDNIKDLLEKLLLSEQNFVKIVGRDKNAVSLQIAQISNQMQYRKDTTRQRPKIKNMTT
;
A
#
# COMPACT_ATOMS: atom_id res chain seq x y z
N MET A 1 10.57 22.11 31.31
CA MET A 1 10.98 22.00 29.89
C MET A 1 10.49 20.70 29.23
N THR A 2 9.65 19.90 29.90
CA THR A 2 9.32 18.51 29.52
C THR A 2 8.08 18.40 28.62
N ASP A 3 7.14 19.34 28.74
CA ASP A 3 5.99 19.49 27.83
C ASP A 3 6.42 19.81 26.39
N SER A 4 7.60 20.44 26.23
CA SER A 4 8.13 20.74 24.91
C SER A 4 8.66 19.49 24.21
N GLU A 5 9.08 18.45 24.93
CA GLU A 5 9.71 17.27 24.33
C GLU A 5 8.67 16.30 23.76
N LEU A 6 7.62 15.96 24.52
CA LEU A 6 6.54 15.12 24.01
C LEU A 6 5.83 15.78 22.83
N LYS A 7 5.55 17.08 22.95
CA LYS A 7 4.94 17.85 21.87
C LYS A 7 5.75 17.74 20.58
N LEU A 8 7.08 17.86 20.64
CA LEU A 8 7.95 17.70 19.47
C LEU A 8 7.91 16.28 18.89
N LEU A 9 7.82 15.24 19.73
CA LEU A 9 7.66 13.86 19.28
C LEU A 9 6.33 13.66 18.54
N LEU A 10 5.24 14.21 19.09
CA LEU A 10 3.90 14.14 18.49
C LEU A 10 3.81 14.96 17.19
N GLU A 11 4.38 16.16 17.14
CA GLU A 11 4.46 16.97 15.91
C GLU A 11 5.22 16.25 14.81
N LYS A 12 6.34 15.59 15.15
CA LYS A 12 7.10 14.78 14.20
C LYS A 12 6.29 13.58 13.71
N GLN A 13 5.58 12.88 14.60
CA GLN A 13 4.72 11.77 14.23
C GLN A 13 3.59 12.22 13.30
N GLU A 14 2.92 13.32 13.62
CA GLU A 14 1.85 13.89 12.81
C GLU A 14 2.35 14.25 11.39
N LEU A 15 3.53 14.86 11.28
CA LEU A 15 4.15 15.20 10.00
C LEU A 15 4.45 13.96 9.15
N LEU A 16 5.05 12.93 9.74
CA LEU A 16 5.34 11.67 9.05
C LEU A 16 4.06 11.00 8.54
N LEU A 17 3.00 11.00 9.36
CA LEU A 17 1.70 10.44 8.97
C LEU A 17 1.00 11.24 7.87
N LYS A 18 1.12 12.57 7.85
CA LYS A 18 0.62 13.41 6.75
C LYS A 18 1.31 13.06 5.44
N ASN A 19 2.64 12.94 5.44
CA ASN A 19 3.41 12.54 4.26
C ASN A 19 3.04 11.14 3.78
N LEU A 20 2.89 10.19 4.71
CA LEU A 20 2.44 8.83 4.39
C LEU A 20 1.05 8.82 3.76
N LEU A 21 0.12 9.62 4.28
CA LEU A 21 -1.23 9.72 3.71
C LEU A 21 -1.19 10.31 2.30
N GLU A 22 -0.38 11.34 2.06
CA GLU A 22 -0.20 11.92 0.72
C GLU A 22 0.33 10.87 -0.28
N LEU A 23 1.38 10.14 0.08
CA LEU A 23 1.93 9.05 -0.74
C LEU A 23 0.89 7.95 -1.00
N SER A 24 0.12 7.61 0.04
CA SER A 24 -0.94 6.60 -0.03
C SER A 24 -2.14 7.02 -0.88
N GLN A 25 -2.36 8.32 -1.06
CA GLN A 25 -3.35 8.83 -2.00
C GLN A 25 -2.79 8.93 -3.42
N ARG A 26 -1.51 9.30 -3.57
CA ARG A 26 -0.85 9.44 -4.86
C ARG A 26 -0.76 8.11 -5.62
N GLN A 27 -0.54 6.99 -4.93
CA GLN A 27 -0.46 5.66 -5.56
C GLN A 27 -1.72 5.28 -6.37
N PHE A 28 -2.89 5.86 -6.06
CA PHE A 28 -4.12 5.59 -6.83
C PHE A 28 -4.11 6.17 -8.25
N ALA A 29 -3.34 7.23 -8.47
CA ALA A 29 -3.20 7.85 -9.77
C ALA A 29 -2.02 7.28 -10.58
N GLU A 30 -1.21 6.42 -9.96
CA GLU A 30 0.04 5.95 -10.56
C GLU A 30 -0.20 4.69 -11.39
N SER A 31 0.15 4.78 -12.67
CA SER A 31 0.05 3.67 -13.63
C SER A 31 1.42 3.12 -14.05
N ASP A 32 2.49 3.88 -13.79
CA ASP A 32 3.86 3.45 -14.03
C ASP A 32 4.38 2.64 -12.83
N SER A 33 4.80 1.40 -13.09
CA SER A 33 5.38 0.53 -12.06
C SER A 33 6.63 1.12 -11.42
N VAL A 34 7.45 1.88 -12.16
CA VAL A 34 8.69 2.47 -11.61
C VAL A 34 8.36 3.57 -10.62
N ALA A 35 7.38 4.41 -10.94
CA ALA A 35 6.92 5.47 -10.06
C ALA A 35 6.19 4.90 -8.83
N LEU A 36 5.44 3.81 -8.98
CA LEU A 36 4.81 3.12 -7.86
C LEU A 36 5.85 2.51 -6.91
N ASP A 37 6.89 1.87 -7.44
CA ASP A 37 8.00 1.32 -6.64
C ASP A 37 8.70 2.42 -5.82
N GLU A 38 8.87 3.62 -6.41
CA GLU A 38 9.45 4.76 -5.71
C GLU A 38 8.54 5.27 -4.58
N ILE A 39 7.22 5.32 -4.79
CA ILE A 39 6.25 5.66 -3.74
C ILE A 39 6.34 4.65 -2.59
N LEU A 40 6.44 3.35 -2.89
CA LEU A 40 6.56 2.31 -1.86
C LEU A 40 7.84 2.46 -1.03
N LYS A 41 8.99 2.70 -1.67
CA LYS A 41 10.24 2.98 -0.94
C LYS A 41 10.15 4.20 -0.04
N GLN A 42 9.51 5.26 -0.51
CA GLN A 42 9.30 6.46 0.30
C GLN A 42 8.40 6.16 1.49
N LYS A 43 7.32 5.38 1.31
CA LYS A 43 6.45 4.95 2.41
C LYS A 43 7.22 4.12 3.44
N ASP A 44 8.04 3.16 3.00
CA ASP A 44 8.88 2.35 3.89
C ASP A 44 9.83 3.23 4.72
N SER A 45 10.50 4.20 4.08
CA SER A 45 11.39 5.13 4.78
C SER A 45 10.66 5.95 5.86
N HIS A 46 9.45 6.42 5.58
CA HIS A 46 8.66 7.15 6.58
C HIS A 46 8.18 6.24 7.72
N PHE A 47 7.86 4.97 7.41
CA PHE A 47 7.48 3.99 8.41
C PHE A 47 8.64 3.62 9.34
N ASP A 48 9.85 3.44 8.79
CA ASP A 48 11.07 3.24 9.57
C ASP A 48 11.35 4.42 10.52
N GLU A 49 11.02 5.65 10.10
CA GLU A 49 11.11 6.82 10.97
C GLU A 49 10.05 6.83 12.07
N LEU A 50 8.81 6.44 11.77
CA LEU A 50 7.75 6.31 12.76
C LEU A 50 8.10 5.28 13.84
N GLN A 51 8.61 4.12 13.45
CA GLN A 51 9.03 3.06 14.39
C GLN A 51 10.11 3.52 15.37
N LYS A 52 10.93 4.51 14.99
CA LYS A 52 11.94 5.09 15.88
C LYS A 52 11.33 6.02 16.93
N LEU A 53 10.12 6.53 16.71
CA LEU A 53 9.41 7.40 17.65
C LEU A 53 8.73 6.60 18.76
N ASP A 54 8.22 5.40 18.46
CA ASP A 54 7.52 4.55 19.43
C ASP A 54 8.30 4.38 20.75
N PRO A 55 9.58 3.94 20.76
CA PRO A 55 10.31 3.77 22.02
C PRO A 55 10.64 5.10 22.71
N LEU A 56 10.67 6.23 21.98
CA LEU A 56 10.90 7.55 22.58
C LEU A 56 9.65 8.02 23.32
N GLN A 57 8.48 7.82 22.72
CA GLN A 57 7.20 8.14 23.36
C GLN A 57 6.94 7.24 24.56
N GLU A 58 7.18 5.93 24.45
CA GLU A 58 7.05 5.00 25.57
C GLU A 58 7.93 5.40 26.75
N LYS A 59 9.21 5.72 26.50
CA LYS A 59 10.14 6.18 27.54
C LYS A 59 9.64 7.46 28.21
N TRP A 60 9.18 8.43 27.42
CA TRP A 60 8.65 9.67 27.96
C TRP A 60 7.42 9.41 28.85
N HIS A 61 6.49 8.56 28.41
CA HIS A 61 5.31 8.20 29.21
C HIS A 61 5.68 7.48 30.51
N MET A 62 6.67 6.58 30.49
CA MET A 62 7.14 5.89 31.70
C MET A 62 7.83 6.85 32.68
N GLU A 63 8.61 7.82 32.19
CA GLU A 63 9.37 8.75 33.02
C GLU A 63 8.48 9.79 33.70
N TYR A 64 7.54 10.38 32.96
CA TYR A 64 6.74 11.49 33.48
C TYR A 64 5.38 11.06 34.03
N ASN A 65 4.83 9.93 33.54
CA ASN A 65 3.56 9.35 33.97
C ASN A 65 2.45 10.38 34.26
N ARG A 66 2.26 11.32 33.32
CA ARG A 66 1.23 12.37 33.39
C ARG A 66 0.27 12.30 32.22
N SER A 67 -0.92 12.86 32.40
CA SER A 67 -1.88 13.08 31.33
C SER A 67 -1.36 14.10 30.32
N LEU A 68 -1.82 13.99 29.07
CA LEU A 68 -1.53 14.95 28.01
C LEU A 68 -2.09 16.34 28.35
N GLY A 69 -1.32 17.38 28.01
CA GLY A 69 -1.79 18.75 28.00
C GLY A 69 -2.70 19.03 26.81
N PRO A 70 -3.40 20.18 26.75
CA PRO A 70 -4.37 20.48 25.69
C PRO A 70 -3.79 20.45 24.27
N GLU A 71 -2.56 20.94 24.08
CA GLU A 71 -1.89 20.93 22.77
C GLU A 71 -1.46 19.52 22.36
N GLU A 72 -0.95 18.74 23.32
CA GLU A 72 -0.55 17.34 23.10
C GLU A 72 -1.78 16.48 22.79
N GLN A 73 -2.90 16.72 23.48
CA GLN A 73 -4.17 16.02 23.21
C GLN A 73 -4.68 16.32 21.80
N LYS A 74 -4.58 17.57 21.35
CA LYS A 74 -4.94 17.93 19.97
C LYS A 74 -4.09 17.20 18.93
N LEU A 75 -2.78 17.09 19.19
CA LEU A 75 -1.88 16.33 18.31
C LEU A 75 -2.22 14.84 18.32
N ASP A 76 -2.47 14.25 19.48
CA ASP A 76 -2.89 12.85 19.64
C ASP A 76 -4.19 12.56 18.88
N ASP A 77 -5.18 13.44 18.99
CA ASP A 77 -6.45 13.32 18.25
C ASP A 77 -6.22 13.41 16.73
N ASN A 78 -5.38 14.34 16.26
CA ASN A 78 -5.00 14.44 14.85
C ASN A 78 -4.27 13.18 14.35
N ILE A 79 -3.36 12.63 15.15
CA ILE A 79 -2.61 11.41 14.83
C ILE A 79 -3.57 10.23 14.67
N LYS A 80 -4.56 10.09 15.56
CA LYS A 80 -5.59 9.04 15.47
C LYS A 80 -6.41 9.16 14.18
N ASP A 81 -6.87 10.36 13.84
CA ASP A 81 -7.61 10.63 12.59
C ASP A 81 -6.76 10.32 11.34
N LEU A 82 -5.47 10.69 11.35
CA LEU A 82 -4.55 10.38 10.26
C LEU A 82 -4.34 8.87 10.10
N LEU A 83 -4.18 8.13 11.19
CA LEU A 83 -4.03 6.68 11.16
C LEU A 83 -5.28 5.99 10.59
N GLU A 84 -6.48 6.43 10.97
CA GLU A 84 -7.73 5.89 10.44
C GLU A 84 -7.86 6.15 8.92
N LYS A 85 -7.55 7.37 8.47
CA LYS A 85 -7.54 7.73 7.06
C LYS A 85 -6.53 6.92 6.26
N LEU A 86 -5.32 6.75 6.82
CA LEU A 86 -4.25 5.96 6.20
C LEU A 86 -4.68 4.49 6.07
N LEU A 87 -5.22 3.90 7.14
CA LEU A 87 -5.73 2.53 7.13
C LEU A 87 -6.79 2.33 6.04
N LEU A 88 -7.76 3.23 5.96
CA LEU A 88 -8.81 3.17 4.95
C LEU A 88 -8.24 3.28 3.53
N SER A 89 -7.30 4.21 3.32
CA SER A 89 -6.61 4.41 2.04
C SER A 89 -5.90 3.13 1.60
N GLU A 90 -5.09 2.54 2.47
CA GLU A 90 -4.33 1.33 2.18
C GLU A 90 -5.23 0.12 1.93
N GLN A 91 -6.27 -0.08 2.73
CA GLN A 91 -7.24 -1.16 2.52
C GLN A 91 -7.95 -1.03 1.16
N ASN A 92 -8.27 0.19 0.73
CA ASN A 92 -8.88 0.42 -0.57
C ASN A 92 -7.88 0.17 -1.71
N PHE A 93 -6.62 0.55 -1.55
CA PHE A 93 -5.59 0.27 -2.55
C PHE A 93 -5.33 -1.24 -2.70
N VAL A 94 -5.28 -1.99 -1.59
CA VAL A 94 -5.18 -3.46 -1.61
C VAL A 94 -6.31 -4.09 -2.42
N LYS A 95 -7.55 -3.57 -2.32
CA LYS A 95 -8.67 -4.06 -3.14
C LYS A 95 -8.46 -3.81 -4.63
N ILE A 96 -7.88 -2.68 -5.01
CA ILE A 96 -7.56 -2.36 -6.42
C ILE A 96 -6.49 -3.32 -6.94
N VAL A 97 -5.36 -3.41 -6.25
CA VAL A 97 -4.25 -4.32 -6.62
C VAL A 97 -4.74 -5.77 -6.70
N GLY A 98 -5.62 -6.19 -5.79
CA GLY A 98 -6.24 -7.52 -5.82
C GLY A 98 -7.09 -7.77 -7.07
N ARG A 99 -7.85 -6.77 -7.53
CA ARG A 99 -8.63 -6.86 -8.78
C ARG A 99 -7.71 -6.94 -9.99
N ASP A 100 -6.67 -6.12 -10.04
CA ASP A 100 -5.70 -6.09 -11.14
C ASP A 100 -4.97 -7.43 -11.26
N LYS A 101 -4.53 -7.98 -10.12
CA LYS A 101 -3.93 -9.32 -10.06
C LYS A 101 -4.86 -10.40 -10.64
N ASN A 102 -6.14 -10.36 -10.30
CA ASN A 102 -7.12 -11.32 -10.80
C ASN A 102 -7.35 -11.16 -12.31
N ALA A 103 -7.42 -9.92 -12.80
CA ALA A 103 -7.57 -9.63 -14.22
C ALA A 103 -6.36 -10.13 -15.03
N VAL A 104 -5.14 -9.85 -14.58
CA VAL A 104 -3.90 -10.33 -15.20
C VAL A 104 -3.85 -11.86 -15.20
N SER A 105 -4.21 -12.50 -14.09
CA SER A 105 -4.24 -13.97 -14.00
C SER A 105 -5.21 -14.59 -15.03
N LEU A 106 -6.38 -13.98 -15.24
CA LEU A 106 -7.35 -14.41 -16.24
C LEU A 106 -6.80 -14.26 -17.67
N GLN A 107 -6.15 -13.13 -17.97
CA GLN A 107 -5.54 -12.89 -19.27
C GLN A 107 -4.43 -13.91 -19.58
N ILE A 108 -3.57 -14.22 -18.61
CA ILE A 108 -2.52 -15.24 -18.73
C ILE A 108 -3.13 -16.62 -19.04
N ALA A 109 -4.20 -17.00 -18.35
CA ALA A 109 -4.89 -18.27 -18.59
C ALA A 109 -5.49 -18.34 -20.00
N GLN A 110 -6.12 -17.26 -20.47
CA GLN A 110 -6.66 -17.17 -21.83
C GLN A 110 -5.57 -17.30 -22.90
N ILE A 111 -4.45 -16.58 -22.75
CA ILE A 111 -3.32 -16.65 -23.68
C ILE A 111 -2.74 -18.08 -23.69
N SER A 112 -2.59 -18.69 -22.52
CA SER A 112 -2.09 -20.06 -22.39
C SER A 112 -2.97 -21.07 -23.14
N ASN A 113 -4.30 -20.95 -23.02
CA ASN A 113 -5.26 -21.77 -23.77
C ASN A 113 -5.15 -21.54 -25.29
N GLN A 114 -5.02 -20.28 -25.73
CA GLN A 114 -4.82 -19.94 -27.14
C GLN A 114 -3.52 -20.53 -27.70
N MET A 115 -2.44 -20.51 -26.91
CA MET A 115 -1.16 -21.12 -27.28
C MET A 115 -1.26 -22.65 -27.38
N GLN A 116 -2.02 -23.31 -26.50
CA GLN A 116 -2.27 -24.75 -26.57
C GLN A 116 -3.06 -25.12 -27.82
N TYR A 117 -4.10 -24.36 -28.19
CA TYR A 117 -4.83 -24.57 -29.45
C TYR A 117 -3.92 -24.59 -30.68
N ARG A 118 -2.88 -23.72 -30.71
CA ARG A 118 -1.89 -23.72 -31.80
C ARG A 118 -1.04 -24.99 -31.82
N LYS A 119 -0.73 -25.60 -30.66
CA LYS A 119 0.04 -26.84 -30.56
C LYS A 119 -0.72 -28.06 -31.06
N ASP A 120 -2.05 -28.05 -31.01
CA ASP A 120 -2.88 -29.16 -31.50
C ASP A 120 -3.02 -29.25 -33.03
N THR A 121 -2.41 -28.33 -33.79
CA THR A 121 -2.43 -28.38 -35.27
C THR A 121 -1.57 -29.50 -35.88
N THR A 122 -0.80 -30.25 -35.08
CA THR A 122 -0.16 -31.52 -35.50
C THR A 122 -1.06 -32.75 -35.34
N ARG A 123 -2.27 -32.65 -34.76
CA ARG A 123 -3.28 -33.71 -34.86
C ARG A 123 -3.91 -33.66 -36.25
N GLN A 124 -3.36 -34.49 -37.13
CA GLN A 124 -3.89 -34.93 -38.42
C GLN A 124 -5.21 -34.27 -38.82
N ARG A 125 -5.14 -33.32 -39.77
CA ARG A 125 -6.31 -32.99 -40.58
C ARG A 125 -6.92 -34.30 -41.07
N PRO A 126 -8.21 -34.60 -40.83
CA PRO A 126 -8.84 -35.74 -41.47
C PRO A 126 -8.69 -35.53 -42.97
N LYS A 127 -8.04 -36.47 -43.66
CA LYS A 127 -8.04 -36.51 -45.12
C LYS A 127 -9.50 -36.63 -45.53
N ILE A 128 -10.08 -35.55 -46.05
CA ILE A 128 -11.35 -35.58 -46.74
C ILE A 128 -11.11 -36.52 -47.94
N LYS A 129 -11.56 -37.76 -47.83
CA LYS A 129 -11.62 -38.68 -48.96
C LYS A 129 -12.64 -38.08 -49.91
N ASN A 130 -12.17 -37.54 -51.02
CA ASN A 130 -13.01 -37.17 -52.15
C ASN A 130 -13.91 -38.37 -52.48
N MET A 131 -15.23 -38.17 -52.41
CA MET A 131 -16.20 -39.09 -52.96
C MET A 131 -16.01 -39.11 -54.47
N THR A 132 -15.62 -40.27 -55.00
CA THR A 132 -15.65 -40.58 -56.42
C THR A 132 -17.10 -40.61 -56.89
N THR A 133 -17.41 -39.82 -57.92
CA THR A 133 -18.67 -39.84 -58.67
C THR A 133 -18.79 -41.12 -59.49
#